data_AF-A0A179B3N3-F1
#
_entry.id   AF-A0A179B3N3-F1
#
_cell.length_a   1.000
_cell.length_b   1.000
_cell.length_c   1.000
_cell.angle_alpha   90.00
_cell.angle_beta   90.00
_cell.angle_gamma   90.00
#
_symmetry.space_group_name_H-M   'P 1'
#
loop_
_entity.id
_entity.type
_entity.pdbx_description
1 polymer ?
#
loop_
_entity_poly.entity_id
_entity_poly.type
_entity_poly.pdbx_seq_one_letter_code
_entity_poly.pdbx_strand_id
1 'polypeptide(L)'
;MIQGFKKFIMRGNVIELAVAVVIADAFTSIVKNLVDSVINPLLGSLVGKPNFNSIGQFHIGDGDLIRPGTVLTAAIGFLLVAAAVYLVLVYPMNKLNERMARRKGLNAEEAEVSDEVRLLTEIRDALAGGGYMNGGGTAGGGYTGGGYRQ
;
A
#
# COMPACT_ATOMS: atom_id res chain seq x y z
N MET A 1 23.84 -16.91 -24.64
CA MET A 1 23.64 -15.98 -23.49
C MET A 1 22.46 -15.02 -23.72
N ILE A 2 22.40 -14.29 -24.83
CA ILE A 2 21.31 -13.33 -25.13
C ILE A 2 19.91 -13.97 -25.13
N GLN A 3 19.74 -15.19 -25.67
CA GLN A 3 18.45 -15.90 -25.60
C GLN A 3 18.06 -16.32 -24.18
N GLY A 4 19.03 -16.67 -23.33
CA GLY A 4 18.81 -17.00 -21.92
C GLY A 4 18.41 -15.77 -21.11
N PHE A 5 19.06 -14.62 -21.39
CA PHE A 5 18.71 -13.33 -20.81
C PHE A 5 17.30 -12.88 -21.22
N LYS A 6 16.93 -13.00 -22.51
CA LYS A 6 15.57 -12.74 -22.98
C LYS A 6 14.54 -13.61 -22.25
N LYS A 7 14.79 -14.92 -22.11
CA LYS A 7 13.91 -15.83 -21.35
C LYS A 7 13.83 -15.50 -19.86
N PHE A 8 14.86 -14.90 -19.28
CA PHE A 8 14.87 -14.47 -17.88
C PHE A 8 14.05 -13.20 -17.67
N ILE A 9 14.26 -12.18 -18.50
CA ILE A 9 13.48 -10.93 -18.46
C ILE A 9 12.02 -11.18 -18.82
N MET A 10 11.72 -12.06 -19.78
CA MET A 10 10.33 -12.38 -20.14
C MET A 10 9.54 -13.10 -19.03
N ARG A 11 10.13 -13.40 -17.86
CA ARG A 11 9.36 -13.78 -16.67
C ARG A 11 8.68 -12.52 -16.14
N GLY A 12 7.35 -12.47 -16.20
CA GLY A 12 6.54 -11.29 -15.82
C GLY A 12 6.94 -10.66 -14.48
N ASN A 13 7.20 -11.48 -13.46
CA ASN A 13 7.67 -11.03 -12.14
C ASN A 13 8.94 -10.16 -12.18
N VAL A 14 9.87 -10.38 -13.12
CA VAL A 14 11.12 -9.61 -13.22
C VAL A 14 10.87 -8.24 -13.87
N ILE A 15 10.01 -8.18 -14.88
CA ILE A 15 9.68 -6.92 -15.57
C ILE A 15 8.90 -6.00 -14.63
N GLU A 16 7.91 -6.52 -13.92
CA GLU A 16 7.10 -5.72 -12.98
C GLU A 16 7.96 -5.12 -11.87
N LEU A 17 8.84 -5.92 -11.26
CA LEU A 17 9.79 -5.44 -10.26
C LEU A 17 10.77 -4.41 -10.84
N ALA A 18 11.30 -4.63 -12.05
CA ALA A 18 12.22 -3.69 -12.69
C ALA A 18 11.55 -2.35 -12.98
N VAL A 19 10.32 -2.37 -13.51
CA VAL A 19 9.53 -1.16 -13.78
C VAL A 19 9.23 -0.42 -12.49
N ALA A 20 8.84 -1.13 -11.42
CA ALA A 20 8.59 -0.52 -10.12
C ALA A 20 9.82 0.23 -9.58
N VAL A 21 11.01 -0.37 -9.67
CA VAL A 21 12.26 0.27 -9.21
C VAL A 21 12.60 1.50 -10.04
N VAL A 22 12.49 1.44 -11.37
CA VAL A 22 12.77 2.59 -12.25
C VAL A 22 11.82 3.76 -11.98
N ILE A 23 10.53 3.46 -11.78
CA ILE A 23 9.53 4.50 -11.45
C ILE A 23 9.82 5.09 -10.07
N ALA A 24 10.19 4.27 -9.08
CA ALA A 24 10.52 4.74 -7.74
C ALA A 24 11.72 5.70 -7.74
N ASP A 25 12.77 5.39 -8.50
CA ASP A 25 13.95 6.26 -8.63
C ASP A 25 13.63 7.59 -9.32
N ALA A 26 12.94 7.53 -10.47
CA ALA A 26 12.52 8.72 -11.19
C ALA A 26 11.61 9.62 -10.34
N PHE A 27 10.67 9.02 -9.60
CA PHE A 27 9.76 9.75 -8.72
C PHE A 27 10.49 10.40 -7.54
N THR A 28 11.43 9.69 -6.92
CA THR A 28 12.26 10.23 -5.83
C THR A 28 12.98 11.49 -6.26
N SER A 29 13.51 11.51 -7.48
CA SER A 29 14.15 12.71 -8.06
C SER A 29 13.19 13.89 -8.21
N ILE A 30 11.95 13.65 -8.63
CA ILE A 30 10.92 14.71 -8.75
C ILE A 30 10.59 15.30 -7.37
N VAL A 31 10.33 14.44 -6.37
CA VAL A 31 10.01 14.91 -5.01
C VAL A 31 11.19 15.67 -4.41
N LYS A 32 12.41 15.15 -4.58
CA LYS A 32 13.62 15.83 -4.12
C LYS A 32 13.76 17.22 -4.74
N ASN A 33 13.58 17.34 -6.06
CA ASN A 33 13.64 18.63 -6.74
C ASN A 33 12.57 19.60 -6.24
N LEU A 34 11.36 19.13 -5.94
CA LEU A 34 10.30 19.95 -5.34
C LEU A 34 10.71 20.46 -3.95
N VAL A 35 11.24 19.57 -3.10
CA VAL A 35 11.71 19.95 -1.76
C VAL A 35 12.87 20.93 -1.87
N ASP A 36 13.88 20.64 -2.69
CA ASP A 36 15.07 21.46 -2.83
C ASP A 36 14.79 22.83 -3.49
N SER A 37 13.85 22.91 -4.43
CA SER A 37 13.57 24.13 -5.19
C SER A 37 12.46 24.99 -4.61
N VAL A 38 11.53 24.40 -3.84
CA VAL A 38 10.36 25.12 -3.30
C VAL A 38 10.40 25.13 -1.78
N ILE A 39 10.51 23.98 -1.14
CA ILE A 39 10.38 23.89 0.32
C ILE A 39 11.62 24.45 1.03
N ASN A 40 12.84 24.07 0.60
CA ASN A 40 14.08 24.52 1.23
C ASN A 40 14.29 26.05 1.13
N PRO A 41 14.02 26.73 0.00
CA PRO A 41 14.08 28.20 -0.06
C PRO A 41 13.02 28.88 0.81
N LEU A 42 11.80 28.34 0.87
CA LEU A 42 10.75 28.88 1.73
C LEU A 42 11.11 28.75 3.21
N LEU A 43 11.60 27.58 3.64
CA LEU A 43 12.11 27.37 4.99
C LEU A 43 13.33 28.25 5.27
N GLY A 44 14.22 28.39 4.29
CA GLY A 44 15.37 29.29 4.32
C GLY A 44 15.00 30.74 4.61
N SER A 45 13.91 31.19 3.98
CA SER A 45 13.38 32.55 4.16
C SER A 45 12.67 32.78 5.50
N LEU A 46 12.10 31.73 6.10
CA LEU A 46 11.31 31.82 7.34
C LEU A 46 12.13 31.56 8.61
N VAL A 47 13.05 30.60 8.58
CA VAL A 47 13.76 30.06 9.76
C VAL A 47 15.27 30.35 9.73
N GLY A 48 15.78 30.92 8.63
CA GLY A 48 17.23 31.08 8.43
C GLY A 48 17.85 29.84 7.78
N LYS A 49 19.14 29.56 8.03
CA LYS A 49 19.92 28.60 7.23
C LYS A 49 19.21 27.23 7.07
N PRO A 50 18.99 26.75 5.83
CA PRO A 50 18.39 25.44 5.56
C PRO A 50 19.36 24.28 5.84
N ASN A 51 20.59 24.57 6.26
CA ASN A 51 21.63 23.58 6.50
C ASN A 51 22.25 23.74 7.90
N PHE A 52 22.18 22.66 8.67
CA PHE A 52 22.76 22.57 10.01
C PHE A 52 24.16 21.96 9.99
N ASN A 53 24.74 21.76 8.80
CA ASN A 53 26.05 21.14 8.56
C ASN A 53 27.23 21.78 9.31
N SER A 54 27.10 23.03 9.75
CA SER A 54 28.13 23.76 10.52
C SER A 54 27.94 23.68 12.03
N ILE A 55 26.85 23.08 12.53
CA ILE A 55 26.63 22.90 13.97
C ILE A 55 27.61 21.85 14.49
N GLY A 56 28.37 22.24 15.52
CA GLY A 56 29.27 21.34 16.24
C GLY A 56 30.41 20.80 15.38
N GLN A 57 30.88 21.56 14.38
CA GLN A 57 32.07 21.17 13.62
C GLN A 57 33.31 21.21 14.52
N PHE A 58 34.06 20.12 14.54
CA PHE A 58 35.35 20.06 15.23
C PHE A 58 36.34 19.26 14.38
N HIS A 59 37.62 19.62 14.50
CA HIS A 59 38.71 18.89 13.90
C HIS A 59 39.21 17.84 14.90
N ILE A 60 39.48 16.62 14.43
CA ILE A 60 40.23 15.63 15.18
C ILE A 60 41.68 15.67 14.67
N GLY A 61 42.58 16.34 15.40
CA GLY A 61 44.00 16.45 15.05
C GLY A 61 44.26 17.13 13.71
N ASP A 62 45.25 16.63 12.95
CA ASP A 62 45.55 17.02 11.55
C ASP A 62 44.62 16.35 10.51
N GLY A 63 43.53 15.72 10.95
CA GLY A 63 42.62 14.91 10.13
C GLY A 63 41.21 15.49 9.95
N ASP A 64 40.45 14.82 9.06
CA ASP A 64 39.16 15.20 8.47
C ASP A 64 38.15 15.91 9.41
N LEU A 65 37.45 16.89 8.83
CA LEU A 65 36.43 17.70 9.49
C LEU A 65 35.18 16.85 9.82
N ILE A 66 34.93 16.60 11.11
CA ILE A 66 33.71 15.92 11.56
C ILE A 66 32.59 16.95 11.71
N ARG A 67 31.50 16.70 10.98
CA ARG A 67 30.34 17.58 10.90
C ARG A 67 29.09 16.84 11.38
N PRO A 68 28.84 16.72 12.69
CA PRO A 68 27.66 16.00 13.20
C PRO A 68 26.35 16.63 12.71
N GLY A 69 26.35 17.93 12.41
CA GLY A 69 25.22 18.64 11.84
C GLY A 69 24.75 18.17 10.44
N THR A 70 25.53 17.35 9.73
CA THR A 70 25.09 16.74 8.46
C THR A 70 24.00 15.70 8.68
N VAL A 71 24.07 14.95 9.78
CA VAL A 71 23.04 13.96 10.14
C VAL A 71 21.72 14.66 10.46
N LEU A 72 21.76 15.77 11.21
CA LEU A 72 20.56 16.57 11.50
C LEU A 72 19.96 17.16 10.22
N THR A 73 20.80 17.66 9.32
CA THR A 73 20.35 18.17 8.01
C THR A 73 19.71 17.06 7.18
N ALA A 74 20.30 15.86 7.16
CA ALA A 74 19.73 14.70 6.47
C ALA A 74 18.40 14.25 7.08
N ALA A 75 18.27 14.26 8.42
CA ALA A 75 17.04 13.88 9.11
C ALA A 75 15.89 14.86 8.80
N ILE A 76 16.17 16.16 8.80
CA ILE A 76 15.18 17.19 8.43
C ILE A 76 14.81 17.04 6.96
N GLY A 77 15.78 16.87 6.06
CA GLY A 77 15.53 16.65 4.64
C GLY A 77 14.65 15.41 4.39
N PHE A 78 14.89 14.32 5.09
CA PHE A 78 14.05 13.12 5.05
C PHE A 78 12.61 13.42 5.48
N LEU A 79 12.43 14.17 6.57
CA LEU A 79 11.11 14.53 7.09
C LEU A 79 10.33 15.42 6.10
N LEU A 80 11.02 16.33 5.41
CA LEU A 80 10.42 17.18 4.38
C LEU A 80 9.99 16.39 3.14
N VAL A 81 10.83 15.46 2.68
CA VAL A 81 10.48 14.55 1.57
C VAL A 81 9.28 13.68 1.96
N ALA A 82 9.29 13.10 3.17
CA ALA A 82 8.17 12.32 3.67
C ALA A 82 6.87 13.14 3.74
N ALA A 83 6.95 14.39 4.22
CA ALA A 83 5.82 15.30 4.27
C ALA A 83 5.29 15.65 2.86
N ALA A 84 6.19 15.90 1.91
CA ALA A 84 5.81 16.16 0.51
C ALA A 84 5.10 14.95 -0.13
N VAL A 85 5.64 13.75 0.05
CA VAL A 85 5.01 12.50 -0.42
C VAL A 85 3.63 12.31 0.22
N TYR A 86 3.53 12.51 1.54
CA TYR A 86 2.27 12.38 2.25
C TYR A 86 1.21 13.36 1.72
N LEU A 87 1.57 14.62 1.54
CA LEU A 87 0.63 15.65 1.10
C LEU A 87 0.20 15.49 -0.36
N VAL A 88 1.12 15.07 -1.25
CA VAL A 88 0.87 14.96 -2.69
C VAL A 88 0.25 13.62 -3.09
N LEU A 89 0.58 12.52 -2.43
CA LEU A 89 0.06 11.18 -2.78
C LEU A 89 -0.94 10.66 -1.76
N VAL A 90 -0.53 10.55 -0.50
CA VAL A 90 -1.31 9.87 0.54
C VAL A 90 -2.59 10.63 0.85
N TYR A 91 -2.50 11.95 1.04
CA TYR A 91 -3.64 12.80 1.36
C TYR A 91 -4.74 12.78 0.27
N PRO A 92 -4.45 13.01 -1.03
CA PRO A 92 -5.49 12.92 -2.05
C PRO A 92 -5.99 11.50 -2.26
N MET A 93 -5.14 10.47 -2.21
CA MET A 93 -5.60 9.08 -2.31
C MET A 93 -6.54 8.72 -1.15
N ASN A 94 -6.19 9.09 0.08
CA ASN A 94 -7.05 8.83 1.23
C ASN A 94 -8.40 9.57 1.09
N LYS A 95 -8.37 10.84 0.66
CA LYS A 95 -9.58 11.64 0.42
C LYS A 95 -10.46 11.10 -0.71
N LEU A 96 -9.86 10.57 -1.77
CA LEU A 96 -10.57 9.94 -2.89
C LEU A 96 -11.16 8.59 -2.46
N ASN A 97 -10.40 7.77 -1.74
CA ASN A 97 -10.87 6.49 -1.19
C ASN A 97 -12.07 6.70 -0.25
N GLU A 98 -11.99 7.66 0.67
CA GLU A 98 -13.13 8.02 1.53
C GLU A 98 -14.35 8.49 0.71
N ARG A 99 -14.14 9.22 -0.40
CA ARG A 99 -15.23 9.63 -1.29
C ARG A 99 -15.83 8.47 -2.06
N MET A 100 -15.03 7.49 -2.47
CA MET A 100 -15.50 6.28 -3.16
C MET A 100 -16.20 5.33 -2.20
N ALA A 101 -15.69 5.15 -0.98
CA ALA A 101 -16.33 4.38 0.09
C ALA A 101 -17.71 4.96 0.44
N ARG A 102 -17.81 6.28 0.63
CA ARG A 102 -19.09 6.97 0.85
C ARG A 102 -20.08 6.83 -0.32
N ARG A 103 -19.60 6.73 -1.57
CA ARG A 103 -20.45 6.55 -2.75
C ARG A 103 -20.95 5.11 -2.94
N LYS A 104 -20.20 4.12 -2.44
CA LYS A 104 -20.57 2.71 -2.55
C LYS A 104 -21.28 2.16 -1.31
N GLY A 105 -21.41 2.94 -0.23
CA GLY A 105 -22.06 2.51 1.02
C GLY A 105 -21.31 1.40 1.76
N LEU A 106 -20.07 1.12 1.35
CA LEU A 106 -19.19 0.12 1.93
C LEU A 106 -18.28 0.81 2.94
N ASN A 107 -18.07 0.19 4.10
CA ASN A 107 -17.09 0.69 5.08
C ASN A 107 -15.70 0.68 4.43
N ALA A 108 -14.84 1.64 4.79
CA ALA A 108 -13.50 1.81 4.18
C ALA A 108 -12.65 0.52 4.18
N GLU A 109 -12.96 -0.41 5.09
CA GLU A 109 -12.34 -1.71 5.27
C GLU A 109 -12.73 -2.75 4.21
N GLU A 110 -13.94 -2.67 3.62
CA GLU A 110 -14.40 -3.58 2.55
C GLU A 110 -13.83 -3.21 1.18
N ALA A 111 -13.39 -1.96 1.00
CA ALA A 111 -12.81 -1.51 -0.27
C ALA A 111 -11.39 -2.03 -0.51
N GLU A 112 -10.70 -2.49 0.54
CA GLU A 112 -9.36 -3.08 0.44
C GLU A 112 -9.40 -4.60 0.14
N VAL A 113 -10.56 -5.23 0.28
CA VAL A 113 -10.72 -6.66 0.01
C VAL A 113 -10.68 -6.86 -1.50
N SER A 114 -9.60 -7.47 -2.02
CA SER A 114 -9.50 -7.78 -3.44
C SER A 114 -10.70 -8.62 -3.89
N ASP A 115 -11.14 -8.45 -5.14
CA ASP A 115 -12.29 -9.17 -5.69
C ASP A 115 -12.16 -10.70 -5.51
N GLU A 116 -10.92 -11.20 -5.50
CA GLU A 116 -10.61 -12.60 -5.20
C GLU A 116 -10.94 -12.98 -3.75
N VAL A 117 -10.57 -12.17 -2.76
CA VAL A 117 -10.92 -12.44 -1.35
C VAL A 117 -12.44 -12.34 -1.14
N ARG A 118 -13.12 -11.48 -1.89
CA ARG A 118 -14.59 -11.40 -1.87
C ARG A 118 -15.23 -12.65 -2.46
N LEU A 119 -14.77 -13.12 -3.62
CA LEU A 119 -15.22 -14.37 -4.23
C LEU A 119 -14.94 -15.57 -3.31
N LEU A 120 -13.77 -15.61 -2.66
CA LEU A 120 -13.44 -16.66 -1.70
C LEU A 120 -14.34 -16.63 -0.46
N THR A 121 -14.75 -15.44 -0.02
CA THR A 121 -15.74 -15.27 1.07
C THR A 121 -17.11 -15.77 0.64
N GLU A 122 -17.57 -15.40 -0.57
CA GLU A 122 -18.81 -15.88 -1.17
C GLU A 122 -18.81 -17.42 -1.32
N ILE A 123 -17.69 -18.02 -1.77
CA ILE A 123 -17.52 -19.47 -1.89
C ILE A 123 -17.53 -20.15 -0.51
N ARG A 124 -16.82 -19.60 0.49
CA ARG A 124 -16.82 -20.10 1.87
C ARG A 124 -18.24 -20.13 2.43
N ASP A 125 -18.97 -19.04 2.24
CA ASP A 125 -20.33 -18.90 2.78
C ASP A 125 -21.31 -19.82 2.03
N ALA A 126 -21.14 -20.01 0.73
CA ALA A 126 -21.89 -20.99 -0.06
C ALA A 126 -21.61 -22.44 0.37
N LEU A 127 -20.37 -22.77 0.72
CA LEU A 127 -19.99 -24.09 1.24
C LEU A 127 -20.47 -24.31 2.68
N ALA A 128 -20.37 -23.30 3.53
CA ALA A 128 -20.88 -23.34 4.90
C ALA A 128 -22.42 -23.45 4.93
N GLY A 129 -23.12 -22.77 4.00
CA GLY A 129 -24.56 -22.86 3.82
C GLY A 129 -25.03 -24.13 3.11
N GLY A 130 -24.22 -24.69 2.21
CA GLY A 130 -24.54 -25.89 1.41
C GLY A 130 -24.40 -27.22 2.14
N GLY A 131 -23.79 -27.24 3.33
CA GLY A 131 -23.59 -28.45 4.13
C GLY A 131 -24.81 -28.98 4.91
N TYR A 132 -25.93 -28.24 4.94
CA TYR A 132 -27.08 -28.57 5.81
C TYR A 132 -28.43 -28.75 5.08
N MET A 133 -28.50 -28.69 3.74
CA MET A 133 -29.75 -28.86 2.97
C MET A 133 -29.73 -30.02 1.96
N ASN A 134 -28.92 -31.06 2.16
CA ASN A 134 -29.03 -32.27 1.34
C ASN A 134 -28.93 -33.54 2.19
N GLY A 135 -30.02 -33.80 2.91
CA GLY A 135 -30.22 -34.97 3.78
C GLY A 135 -31.70 -35.31 3.90
N GLY A 136 -32.39 -35.40 2.76
CA GLY A 136 -33.59 -36.20 2.52
C GLY A 136 -34.66 -36.30 3.62
N GLY A 137 -35.59 -35.34 3.63
CA GLY A 137 -36.96 -35.59 4.09
C GLY A 137 -37.89 -35.60 2.89
N THR A 138 -38.36 -36.79 2.47
CA THR A 138 -39.62 -37.00 1.73
C THR A 138 -39.90 -38.50 1.57
N ALA A 139 -40.93 -39.00 2.26
CA ALA A 139 -41.80 -40.06 1.76
C ALA A 139 -43.12 -40.04 2.56
N GLY A 140 -44.05 -39.20 2.11
CA GLY A 140 -45.46 -39.35 2.45
C GLY A 140 -46.04 -40.56 1.70
N GLY A 141 -46.68 -41.47 2.43
CA GLY A 141 -47.43 -42.59 1.90
C GLY A 141 -48.54 -42.96 2.88
N GLY A 142 -49.73 -42.37 2.67
CA GLY A 142 -50.92 -42.68 3.46
C GLY A 142 -51.45 -44.06 3.12
N TYR A 143 -51.62 -44.91 4.13
CA TYR A 143 -52.40 -46.15 4.05
C TYR A 143 -53.56 -46.08 5.05
N THR A 144 -54.72 -45.70 4.52
CA THR A 144 -56.03 -46.06 5.07
C THR A 144 -56.32 -47.52 4.73
N GLY A 145 -56.34 -48.39 5.74
CA GLY A 145 -56.91 -49.73 5.69
C GLY A 145 -57.17 -50.13 7.15
N GLY A 146 -58.39 -50.36 7.61
CA GLY A 146 -59.39 -51.29 7.07
C GLY A 146 -59.65 -52.26 8.23
N GLY A 147 -60.80 -52.12 8.88
CA GLY A 147 -61.09 -52.74 10.17
C GLY A 147 -61.11 -54.26 10.16
N TYR A 148 -60.75 -54.85 11.31
CA TYR A 148 -61.06 -56.23 11.63
C TYR A 148 -62.25 -56.27 12.59
N ARG A 149 -63.38 -56.73 12.04
CA ARG A 149 -64.51 -57.29 12.77
C ARG A 149 -64.28 -58.79 12.90
N GLN A 150 -64.55 -59.29 14.12
CA GLN A 150 -64.72 -60.68 14.56
C GLN A 150 -63.45 -61.52 14.67
#